data_AF-A0A558BPU4-F1
#
_entry.id   AF-A0A558BPU4-F1
#
_cell.length_a   1.000
_cell.length_b   1.000
_cell.length_c   1.000
_cell.angle_alpha   90.00
_cell.angle_beta   90.00
_cell.angle_gamma   90.00
#
_symmetry.space_group_name_H-M   'P 1'
#
loop_
_entity.id
_entity.type
_entity.pdbx_description
1 polymer ?
#
loop_
_entity_poly.entity_id
_entity_poly.type
_entity_poly.pdbx_seq_one_letter_code
_entity_poly.pdbx_strand_id
1 'polypeptide(L)'
;MKALFFSLAASLLAGATSALAQYQPGVYTSSQEYVENSPSQPGAVSDLGAAHPYIEVVHANTYAVHRVPRTHAWGYVNKHGQTFRLVDNKPYKIQPQQNGLVIYSRQRPIQNGRYTQVITEHFYSEGLDGKLRPLTKRALRQPLAMAQ
;
A
#
# COMPACT_ATOMS: atom_id res chain seq x y z
N MET A 1 41.38 48.49 -5.02
CA MET A 1 40.39 47.83 -4.14
C MET A 1 39.72 46.74 -4.95
N LYS A 2 39.91 45.46 -4.59
CA LYS A 2 39.42 44.30 -5.34
C LYS A 2 37.93 44.08 -5.06
N ALA A 3 37.12 44.09 -6.11
CA ALA A 3 35.70 43.79 -6.03
C ALA A 3 35.49 42.28 -5.82
N LEU A 4 34.72 41.96 -4.79
CA LEU A 4 34.12 40.66 -4.49
C LEU A 4 32.88 40.43 -5.38
N PHE A 5 32.32 39.22 -5.28
CA PHE A 5 31.07 38.72 -5.87
C PHE A 5 31.23 38.14 -7.30
N PHE A 6 30.72 36.97 -7.66
CA PHE A 6 29.60 36.16 -7.16
C PHE A 6 29.96 34.67 -7.30
N SER A 7 29.82 33.88 -6.22
CA SER A 7 29.76 32.42 -6.32
C SER A 7 28.34 32.05 -6.74
N LEU A 8 28.16 31.66 -8.00
CA LEU A 8 26.91 31.11 -8.51
C LEU A 8 26.77 29.68 -7.94
N ALA A 9 26.03 29.55 -6.84
CA ALA A 9 25.62 28.26 -6.32
C ALA A 9 24.73 27.60 -7.37
N ALA A 10 25.28 26.63 -8.10
CA ALA A 10 24.52 25.74 -8.96
C ALA A 10 23.56 24.95 -8.08
N SER A 11 22.31 25.41 -8.04
CA SER A 11 21.18 24.74 -7.45
C SER A 11 21.08 23.34 -8.05
N LEU A 12 21.39 22.34 -7.23
CA LEU A 12 21.07 20.94 -7.44
C LEU A 12 19.55 20.81 -7.62
N LEU A 13 19.06 20.90 -8.86
CA LEU A 13 17.85 20.18 -9.24
C LEU A 13 18.23 18.70 -9.31
N ALA A 14 18.41 18.10 -8.13
CA ALA A 14 18.20 16.68 -7.98
C ALA A 14 16.70 16.48 -8.20
N GLY A 15 16.33 16.22 -9.45
CA GLY A 15 15.04 15.63 -9.76
C GLY A 15 14.95 14.39 -8.89
N ALA A 16 14.12 14.45 -7.85
CA ALA A 16 13.72 13.30 -7.07
C ALA A 16 12.94 12.40 -8.01
N THR A 17 13.64 11.61 -8.81
CA THR A 17 13.13 10.32 -9.23
C THR A 17 12.86 9.60 -7.93
N SER A 18 11.59 9.56 -7.52
CA SER A 18 11.11 8.73 -6.43
C SER A 18 11.45 7.29 -6.79
N ALA A 19 12.69 6.88 -6.47
CA ALA A 19 13.03 5.48 -6.31
C ALA A 19 11.93 4.92 -5.43
N LEU A 20 11.16 3.97 -5.96
CA LEU A 20 10.05 3.34 -5.26
C LEU A 20 10.55 3.00 -3.86
N ALA A 21 10.11 3.76 -2.86
CA ALA A 21 10.62 3.60 -1.51
C ALA A 21 10.38 2.14 -1.11
N GLN A 22 11.46 1.40 -0.88
CA GLN A 22 11.36 -0.01 -0.55
C GLN A 22 10.83 -0.11 0.88
N TYR A 23 9.53 -0.34 1.00
CA TYR A 23 8.89 -0.46 2.31
C TYR A 23 9.43 -1.65 3.09
N GLN A 24 9.57 -1.49 4.40
CA GLN A 24 10.03 -2.54 5.30
C GLN A 24 8.96 -3.65 5.38
N PRO A 25 9.34 -4.92 5.19
CA PRO A 25 8.44 -6.05 5.41
C PRO A 25 7.97 -6.10 6.87
N GLY A 26 6.67 -6.36 7.05
CA GLY A 26 6.07 -6.42 8.37
C GLY A 26 4.59 -6.06 8.36
N VAL A 27 4.00 -6.05 9.55
CA VAL A 27 2.62 -5.63 9.77
C VAL A 27 2.57 -4.21 10.31
N TYR A 28 1.68 -3.41 9.73
CA TYR A 28 1.41 -2.03 10.08
C TYR A 28 0.03 -1.98 10.74
N THR A 29 -0.06 -1.42 11.93
CA THR A 29 -1.33 -1.27 12.68
C THR A 29 -2.05 0.03 12.34
N SER A 30 -1.35 0.99 11.72
CA SER A 30 -1.91 2.25 11.26
C SER A 30 -1.35 2.68 9.90
N SER A 31 -2.06 3.60 9.23
CA SER A 31 -1.57 4.26 8.01
C SER A 31 -0.36 5.16 8.27
N GLN A 32 -0.25 5.72 9.49
CA GLN A 32 0.88 6.56 9.89
C GLN A 32 2.17 5.74 9.92
N GLU A 33 2.15 4.57 10.56
CA GLU A 33 3.29 3.63 10.55
C GLU A 33 3.71 3.30 9.11
N TYR A 34 2.74 3.18 8.20
CA TYR A 34 3.02 2.93 6.79
C TYR A 34 3.71 4.13 6.14
N VAL A 35 3.20 5.34 6.31
CA VAL A 35 3.82 6.57 5.77
C VAL A 35 5.25 6.76 6.32
N GLU A 36 5.47 6.44 7.58
CA GLU A 36 6.78 6.50 8.25
C GLU A 36 7.69 5.31 7.95
N ASN A 37 7.17 4.30 7.24
CA ASN A 37 7.87 3.05 6.93
C ASN A 37 8.42 2.33 8.18
N SER A 38 7.61 2.31 9.25
CA SER A 38 7.96 1.82 10.58
C SER A 38 6.93 0.77 11.05
N PRO A 39 7.04 -0.50 10.63
CA PRO A 39 6.07 -1.52 10.97
C PRO A 39 6.09 -1.86 12.47
N SER A 40 4.91 -1.92 13.10
CA SER A 40 4.75 -2.39 14.49
C SER A 40 5.33 -3.80 14.74
N GLN A 41 5.31 -4.66 13.72
CA GLN A 41 5.84 -6.02 13.76
C GLN A 41 6.71 -6.23 12.51
N PRO A 42 8.01 -5.88 12.58
CA PRO A 42 8.93 -6.06 11.46
C PRO A 42 9.22 -7.53 11.22
N GLY A 43 9.25 -7.95 9.95
CA GLY A 43 9.61 -9.31 9.59
C GLY A 43 8.99 -9.82 8.30
N ALA A 44 9.31 -11.05 7.96
CA ALA A 44 8.77 -11.69 6.77
C ALA A 44 7.32 -12.10 7.02
N VAL A 45 6.39 -11.49 6.28
CA VAL A 45 4.98 -11.85 6.34
C VAL A 45 4.72 -13.10 5.49
N SER A 46 4.09 -14.11 6.09
CA SER A 46 3.67 -15.34 5.41
C SER A 46 2.39 -15.12 4.60
N ASP A 47 2.33 -15.73 3.42
CA ASP A 47 1.15 -15.72 2.55
C ASP A 47 0.18 -16.83 2.95
N LEU A 48 -0.46 -16.68 4.11
CA LEU A 48 -1.47 -17.63 4.59
C LEU A 48 -2.82 -17.48 3.87
N GLY A 49 -2.95 -16.57 2.91
CA GLY A 49 -4.22 -16.28 2.25
C GLY A 49 -5.25 -15.64 3.19
N ALA A 50 -6.42 -15.29 2.64
CA ALA A 50 -7.47 -14.55 3.36
C ALA A 50 -8.29 -15.39 4.35
N ALA A 51 -8.10 -16.72 4.39
CA ALA A 51 -8.88 -17.63 5.22
C ALA A 51 -8.48 -17.60 6.70
N HIS A 52 -7.26 -17.16 7.03
CA HIS A 52 -6.79 -17.12 8.41
C HIS A 52 -7.16 -15.79 9.07
N PRO A 53 -7.63 -15.80 10.34
CA PRO A 53 -8.02 -14.58 11.06
C PRO A 53 -6.84 -13.72 11.51
N TYR A 54 -5.61 -14.15 11.23
CA TYR A 54 -4.37 -13.48 11.60
C TYR A 54 -3.40 -13.41 10.41
N ILE A 55 -2.38 -12.57 10.57
CA ILE A 55 -1.19 -12.48 9.73
C ILE A 55 -0.03 -13.06 10.53
N GLU A 56 0.72 -13.98 9.93
CA GLU A 56 1.97 -14.49 10.52
C GLU A 56 3.16 -13.65 10.04
N VAL A 57 3.95 -13.19 11.01
CA VAL A 57 5.20 -12.45 10.80
C VAL A 57 6.33 -13.24 11.43
N VAL A 58 7.35 -13.56 10.63
CA VAL A 58 8.59 -14.17 11.12
C VAL A 58 9.60 -13.04 11.35
N HIS A 59 9.92 -12.78 12.61
CA HIS A 59 10.87 -11.73 12.97
C HIS A 59 12.28 -12.05 12.43
N ALA A 60 12.93 -11.07 11.80
CA ALA A 60 14.13 -11.31 11.00
C ALA A 60 15.33 -11.85 11.81
N ASN A 61 15.49 -11.39 13.06
CA ASN A 61 16.67 -11.69 13.88
C ASN A 61 16.47 -12.83 14.88
N THR A 62 15.22 -13.07 15.28
CA THR A 62 14.89 -14.04 16.34
C THR A 62 14.19 -15.27 15.78
N TYR A 63 13.74 -15.23 14.52
CA TYR A 63 12.91 -16.25 13.88
C TYR A 63 11.62 -16.57 14.65
N ALA A 64 11.25 -15.72 15.61
CA ALA A 64 10.01 -15.85 16.34
C ALA A 64 8.83 -15.62 15.40
N VAL A 65 7.81 -16.47 15.52
CA VAL A 65 6.58 -16.36 14.74
C VAL A 65 5.57 -15.58 15.58
N HIS A 66 5.20 -14.40 15.09
CA HIS A 66 4.17 -13.57 15.68
C HIS A 66 2.89 -13.67 14.86
N ARG A 67 1.76 -13.85 15.56
CA ARG A 67 0.42 -13.86 14.95
C ARG A 67 -0.30 -12.57 15.30
N VAL A 68 -0.48 -11.71 14.30
CA VAL A 68 -1.19 -10.44 14.44
C VAL A 68 -2.63 -10.63 13.95
N PRO A 69 -3.67 -10.41 14.77
CA PRO A 69 -5.05 -10.50 14.29
C PRO A 69 -5.30 -9.51 13.15
N ARG A 70 -5.99 -9.93 12.09
CA ARG A 70 -6.31 -9.08 10.93
C ARG A 70 -7.11 -7.83 11.33
N THR A 71 -7.92 -7.94 12.39
CA THR A 71 -8.72 -6.84 12.93
C THR A 71 -7.89 -5.74 13.60
N HIS A 72 -6.64 -6.03 13.98
CA HIS A 72 -5.71 -5.05 14.57
C HIS A 72 -4.70 -4.51 13.56
N ALA A 73 -4.67 -5.07 12.34
CA ALA A 73 -3.75 -4.65 11.31
C ALA A 73 -4.44 -3.70 10.33
N TRP A 74 -3.80 -2.56 10.07
CA TRP A 74 -4.18 -1.69 8.95
C TRP A 74 -3.75 -2.30 7.62
N GLY A 75 -2.57 -2.93 7.59
CA GLY A 75 -1.99 -3.50 6.38
C GLY A 75 -0.69 -4.24 6.65
N TYR A 76 -0.07 -4.73 5.60
CA TYR A 76 1.21 -5.42 5.68
C TYR A 76 2.02 -5.28 4.38
N VAL A 77 3.33 -5.43 4.52
CA VAL A 77 4.26 -5.53 3.39
C VAL A 77 4.86 -6.93 3.41
N ASN A 78 4.70 -7.67 2.32
CA ASN A 78 5.24 -9.02 2.23
C ASN A 78 6.75 -9.03 1.95
N LYS A 79 7.36 -10.22 2.00
CA LYS A 79 8.78 -10.41 1.69
C LYS A 79 9.20 -9.97 0.28
N HIS A 80 8.24 -9.75 -0.63
CA HIS A 80 8.48 -9.26 -1.99
C HIS A 80 8.33 -7.74 -2.11
N GLY A 81 8.17 -7.03 -0.99
CA GLY A 81 7.94 -5.57 -0.99
C GLY A 81 6.56 -5.16 -1.49
N GLN A 82 5.63 -6.10 -1.66
CA GLN A 82 4.26 -5.78 -2.06
C GLN A 82 3.47 -5.36 -0.83
N THR A 83 2.84 -4.19 -0.93
CA THR A 83 2.03 -3.62 0.14
C THR A 83 0.57 -4.00 -0.03
N PHE A 84 -0.08 -4.34 1.07
CA PHE A 84 -1.50 -4.65 1.15
C PHE A 84 -2.16 -3.87 2.28
N ARG A 85 -3.27 -3.20 1.99
CA ARG A 85 -4.19 -2.66 2.99
C ARG A 85 -5.25 -3.71 3.33
N LEU A 86 -5.60 -3.83 4.60
CA LEU A 86 -6.72 -4.65 5.05
C LEU A 86 -7.97 -3.79 5.19
N VAL A 87 -9.04 -4.20 4.53
CA VAL A 87 -10.38 -3.62 4.70
C VAL A 87 -11.37 -4.76 4.81
N ASP A 88 -12.18 -4.77 5.86
CA ASP A 88 -13.09 -5.88 6.19
C ASP A 88 -12.40 -7.24 6.17
N ASN A 89 -11.21 -7.33 6.76
CA ASN A 89 -10.31 -8.50 6.78
C ASN A 89 -9.85 -9.00 5.40
N LYS A 90 -10.07 -8.24 4.32
CA LYS A 90 -9.64 -8.61 2.96
C LYS A 90 -8.40 -7.82 2.56
N PRO A 91 -7.37 -8.47 1.98
CA PRO A 91 -6.19 -7.78 1.52
C PRO A 91 -6.44 -7.12 0.15
N TYR A 92 -6.06 -5.86 0.06
CA TYR A 92 -6.08 -5.04 -1.16
C TYR A 92 -4.67 -4.56 -1.45
N LYS A 93 -4.09 -5.01 -2.56
CA LYS A 93 -2.74 -4.62 -2.97
C LYS A 93 -2.73 -3.13 -3.27
N ILE A 94 -1.85 -2.37 -2.62
CA ILE A 94 -1.64 -0.95 -2.92
C ILE A 94 -0.81 -0.86 -4.19
N GLN A 95 -1.28 -0.06 -5.14
CA GLN A 95 -0.51 0.28 -6.34
C GLN A 95 0.32 1.54 -6.07
N PRO A 96 1.48 1.70 -6.74
CA PRO A 96 2.29 2.91 -6.62
C PRO A 96 1.43 4.15 -6.87
N GLN A 97 1.49 5.12 -5.94
CA GLN A 97 0.67 6.33 -6.01
C GLN A 97 1.02 7.15 -7.25
N GLN A 98 -0.01 7.62 -7.95
CA GLN A 98 0.09 8.70 -8.93
C GLN A 98 -0.96 9.75 -8.54
N ASN A 99 -0.53 10.99 -8.33
CA ASN A 99 -1.42 12.16 -8.18
C ASN A 99 -2.36 12.18 -6.95
N GLY A 100 -1.90 11.72 -5.78
CA GLY A 100 -2.63 11.89 -4.51
C GLY A 100 -3.82 10.96 -4.27
N LEU A 101 -4.22 10.18 -5.27
CA LEU A 101 -5.18 9.08 -5.12
C LEU A 101 -4.44 7.77 -4.82
N VAL A 102 -4.99 6.99 -3.88
CA VAL A 102 -4.46 5.65 -3.60
C VAL A 102 -5.27 4.65 -4.40
N ILE A 103 -4.59 3.93 -5.29
CA ILE A 103 -5.19 2.88 -6.11
C ILE A 103 -4.89 1.53 -5.49
N TYR A 104 -5.88 0.65 -5.52
CA TYR A 104 -5.80 -0.69 -5.00
C TYR A 104 -6.23 -1.71 -6.04
N SER A 105 -5.74 -2.94 -5.90
CA SER A 105 -6.27 -4.07 -6.64
C SER A 105 -6.47 -5.31 -5.77
N ARG A 106 -7.43 -6.14 -6.14
CA ARG A 106 -7.69 -7.44 -5.51
C ARG A 106 -8.03 -8.46 -6.58
N GLN A 107 -7.47 -9.66 -6.45
CA GLN A 107 -7.87 -10.78 -7.28
C GLN A 107 -9.16 -11.39 -6.73
N ARG A 108 -10.16 -11.60 -7.61
CA ARG A 108 -11.42 -12.26 -7.27
C ARG A 108 -11.62 -13.47 -8.18
N PRO A 109 -11.75 -14.68 -7.63
CA PRO A 109 -12.20 -15.82 -8.42
C PRO A 109 -13.68 -15.64 -8.79
N ILE A 110 -14.00 -15.92 -10.05
CA ILE A 110 -15.35 -16.01 -10.60
C ILE A 110 -15.54 -17.42 -11.10
N GLN A 111 -16.62 -18.05 -10.68
CA GLN A 111 -17.00 -19.37 -11.15
C GLN A 111 -17.98 -19.23 -12.32
N ASN A 112 -17.57 -19.73 -13.49
CA ASN A 112 -18.39 -19.79 -14.71
C ASN A 112 -18.60 -21.27 -15.06
N GLY A 113 -19.65 -21.86 -14.50
CA GLY A 113 -19.92 -23.30 -14.64
C GLY A 113 -18.80 -24.13 -14.02
N ARG A 114 -18.11 -24.94 -14.83
CA ARG A 114 -16.99 -25.80 -14.40
C ARG A 114 -15.64 -25.07 -14.32
N TYR A 115 -15.56 -23.83 -14.81
CA TYR A 115 -14.30 -23.08 -14.87
C TYR A 115 -14.24 -22.01 -13.79
N THR A 116 -13.08 -21.87 -13.16
CA THR A 116 -12.79 -20.74 -12.26
C THR A 116 -11.83 -19.80 -12.97
N GLN A 117 -12.27 -18.56 -13.20
CA GLN A 117 -11.46 -17.49 -13.74
C GLN A 117 -11.09 -16.53 -12.62
N VAL A 118 -9.82 -16.14 -12.52
CA VAL A 118 -9.39 -15.06 -11.62
C VAL A 118 -9.41 -13.74 -12.38
N ILE A 119 -10.20 -12.79 -11.90
CA ILE A 119 -10.18 -11.41 -12.41
C ILE A 119 -9.48 -10.49 -11.43
N THR A 120 -8.89 -9.41 -11.94
CA THR A 120 -8.35 -8.33 -11.10
C THR A 120 -9.36 -7.20 -11.04
N GLU A 121 -9.84 -6.92 -9.83
CA GLU A 121 -10.69 -5.77 -9.54
C GLU A 121 -9.82 -4.60 -9.08
N HIS A 122 -10.16 -3.39 -9.51
CA HIS A 122 -9.47 -2.16 -9.13
C HIS A 122 -10.36 -1.26 -8.28
N PHE A 123 -9.77 -0.57 -7.31
CA PHE A 123 -10.44 0.32 -6.37
C PHE A 123 -9.59 1.58 -6.16
N TYR A 124 -10.22 2.62 -5.64
CA TYR A 124 -9.54 3.83 -5.18
C TYR A 124 -10.07 4.29 -3.83
N SER A 125 -9.26 5.05 -3.09
CA SER A 125 -9.74 5.85 -1.96
C SER A 125 -9.09 7.23 -1.95
N GLU A 126 -9.81 8.16 -1.32
CA GLU A 126 -9.29 9.47 -0.93
C GLU A 126 -8.43 9.27 0.33
N GLY A 127 -7.11 9.20 0.14
CA GLY A 127 -6.16 8.90 1.22
C GLY A 127 -6.10 7.43 1.63
N LEU A 128 -5.15 7.11 2.52
CA LEU A 128 -4.83 5.75 2.95
C LEU A 128 -5.89 5.09 3.83
N ASP A 129 -6.67 5.89 4.56
CA ASP A 129 -7.76 5.41 5.44
C ASP A 129 -9.15 5.63 4.85
N GLY A 130 -9.23 6.28 3.68
CA GLY A 130 -10.49 6.53 3.00
C GLY A 130 -11.25 5.26 2.64
N LYS A 131 -12.56 5.40 2.42
CA LYS A 131 -13.42 4.30 1.97
C LYS A 131 -13.01 3.83 0.58
N LEU A 132 -12.84 2.52 0.40
CA LEU A 132 -12.58 1.94 -0.92
C LEU A 132 -13.81 2.04 -1.82
N ARG A 133 -13.62 2.63 -3.00
CA ARG A 133 -14.63 2.76 -4.05
C ARG A 133 -14.18 1.97 -5.28
N PRO A 134 -15.07 1.23 -5.97
CA PRO A 134 -14.71 0.53 -7.19
C PRO A 134 -14.21 1.51 -8.27
N LEU A 135 -13.08 1.19 -8.91
CA LEU A 135 -12.56 1.97 -10.03
C LEU A 135 -13.32 1.59 -11.31
N THR A 136 -14.55 2.09 -11.42
CA THR A 136 -15.41 1.91 -12.60
C THR A 136 -15.65 3.26 -13.28
N LYS A 137 -15.90 3.27 -14.59
CA LYS A 137 -16.27 4.49 -15.33
C LYS A 137 -17.42 5.26 -14.68
N ARG A 138 -18.39 4.55 -14.09
CA ARG A 138 -19.53 5.15 -13.38
C ARG A 138 -19.10 5.79 -12.06
N ALA A 139 -18.26 5.12 -11.27
CA ALA A 139 -17.80 5.61 -9.98
C ALA A 139 -16.81 6.78 -10.09
N LEU A 140 -16.10 6.92 -11.21
CA LEU A 140 -15.23 8.06 -11.51
C LEU A 140 -16.00 9.34 -11.89
N ARG A 141 -17.25 9.22 -12.35
CA ARG A 141 -18.09 10.40 -12.69
C ARG A 141 -18.75 11.06 -11.48
N GLN A 142 -18.92 10.34 -10.37
CA GLN A 142 -19.58 10.87 -9.18
C GLN A 142 -18.80 12.01 -8.48
N PRO A 143 -17.47 11.94 -8.31
CA PRO A 143 -16.70 13.04 -7.74
C PRO A 143 -16.69 14.30 -8.63
N LEU A 144 -16.66 14.12 -9.95
CA LEU A 144 -16.67 15.23 -10.93
C LEU A 144 -17.99 16.02 -10.94
N ALA A 145 -19.11 15.39 -10.59
CA ALA A 145 -20.42 16.03 -10.54
C ALA A 145 -20.68 16.79 -9.23
N MET A 146 -19.89 16.56 -8.18
CA MET A 146 -20.00 17.28 -6.90
C MET A 146 -19.01 18.46 -6.80
N ALA A 147 -18.13 18.62 -7.80
CA ALA A 147 -17.14 19.70 -7.89
C ALA A 147 -17.56 20.80 -8.89
N GLN A 148 -18.82 20.78 -9.35
CA GLN A 148 -19.47 21.86 -10.10
C GLN A 148 -20.55 22.50 -9.25
#